data_AF-A0A7V8QK05-F1
#
_entry.id   AF-A0A7V8QK05-F1
#
_cell.length_a   1.000
_cell.length_b   1.000
_cell.length_c   1.000
_cell.angle_alpha   90.00
_cell.angle_beta   90.00
_cell.angle_gamma   90.00
#
_symmetry.space_group_name_H-M   'P 1'
#
loop_
_entity.id
_entity.type
_entity.pdbx_description
1 polymer ?
#
loop_
_entity_poly.entity_id
_entity_poly.type
_entity_poly.pdbx_seq_one_letter_code
_entity_poly.pdbx_strand_id
1 'polypeptide(L)'
;MARGPSTRAAIIRRESRKAQQRIRELEGEAQRQLRAIYERARDEISADIRSLGDDNGNLRMTVLQDLRRQIDQRLAALSGNRGQLLDEVLGQSASIGTGPFSGELATSTLSRISDDAVRQVRNFVAEDGLQLSDRLWRIDQHARDAVGQAVSNAVARGRSASRAAQDFLQRGEPVPAELQRKMGLSSTDRVARIAGDALMTNPDERTAYQNARRVFRTEINRAHGLAYQASVFEHPDTAGTRFMLSPRHPRRDICDMHANVNRYGLGPGVYPQGKSPWPAHPNTLSFEEVVFTDEVTGPDREGKQDRVTWLRQQPPQIQEAVLNSRRKRVALERGILRENQIATPWVQLKERYRRQGVDLDRLRPDPLEAKTVVRRGQSAGRTMAEQYVLENGRRDGVEYALAFDESDGTELFRKTSQQRSAVYFDANEVALFDDSSRAIELVHNHPSSSSLSFADLNLATRPGVYRIVAVGHDESLYSARLSPDVKRGLKGAHKRAESVARANLQVAVNDRDISPEQANKLHGHIINSALGRAGIMEYEIERQGPGIGGAIETFGEQRMDKVIEQAAKAAKG
;
A
#
# COMPACT_ATOMS: atom_id res chain seq x y z
N MET A 1 30.21 -40.19 24.17
CA MET A 1 29.71 -39.44 25.35
C MET A 1 28.50 -38.63 24.93
N ALA A 2 27.32 -38.93 25.48
CA ALA A 2 26.09 -38.18 25.19
C ALA A 2 26.22 -36.75 25.74
N ARG A 3 25.97 -35.74 24.91
CA ARG A 3 25.99 -34.32 25.32
C ARG A 3 24.76 -34.02 26.17
N GLY A 4 24.93 -33.20 27.21
CA GLY A 4 23.84 -32.80 28.12
C GLY A 4 22.80 -31.88 27.44
N PRO A 5 21.59 -31.74 28.03
CA PRO A 5 20.45 -31.05 27.41
C PRO A 5 20.73 -29.61 26.95
N SER A 6 21.37 -28.78 27.79
CA SER A 6 21.67 -27.38 27.44
C SER A 6 22.65 -27.24 26.27
N THR A 7 23.55 -28.22 26.09
CA THR A 7 24.51 -28.23 24.98
C THR A 7 23.83 -28.58 23.66
N ARG A 8 22.82 -29.47 23.67
CA ARG A 8 22.04 -29.81 22.48
C ARG A 8 21.16 -28.66 22.02
N ALA A 9 20.44 -28.03 22.95
CA ALA A 9 19.63 -26.84 22.68
C ALA A 9 20.47 -25.71 22.03
N ALA A 10 21.68 -25.45 22.56
CA ALA A 10 22.58 -24.45 22.00
C ALA A 10 23.03 -24.77 20.57
N ILE A 11 23.26 -26.06 20.25
CA ILE A 11 23.61 -26.51 18.90
C ILE A 11 22.44 -26.30 17.96
N ILE A 12 21.24 -26.77 18.30
CA ILE A 12 20.03 -26.62 17.47
C ILE A 12 19.77 -25.15 17.18
N ARG A 13 19.91 -24.25 18.17
CA ARG A 13 19.78 -22.80 17.97
C ARG A 13 20.83 -22.22 17.03
N ARG A 14 22.08 -22.66 17.15
CA ARG A 14 23.16 -22.23 16.26
C ARG A 14 22.88 -22.69 14.83
N GLU A 15 22.48 -23.93 14.64
CA GLU A 15 22.16 -24.46 13.30
C GLU A 15 20.86 -23.85 12.74
N SER A 16 19.88 -23.52 13.59
CA SER A 16 18.68 -22.76 13.23
C SER A 16 19.04 -21.37 12.70
N ARG A 17 19.94 -20.64 13.36
CA ARG A 17 20.44 -19.34 12.87
C ARG A 17 21.13 -19.45 11.51
N LYS A 18 21.90 -20.51 11.27
CA LYS A 18 22.49 -20.78 9.94
C LYS A 18 21.45 -21.17 8.90
N ALA A 19 20.42 -21.93 9.27
CA ALA A 19 19.29 -22.23 8.38
C ALA A 19 18.55 -20.94 7.98
N GLN A 20 18.34 -20.02 8.92
CA GLN A 20 17.76 -18.70 8.65
C GLN A 20 18.62 -17.83 7.71
N GLN A 21 19.94 -17.99 7.70
CA GLN A 21 20.79 -17.34 6.71
C GLN A 21 20.63 -18.00 5.32
N ARG A 22 20.72 -19.33 5.26
CA ARG A 22 20.60 -20.10 4.02
C ARG A 22 19.25 -19.88 3.32
N ILE A 23 18.15 -19.79 4.07
CA ILE A 23 16.83 -19.52 3.48
C ILE A 23 16.74 -18.12 2.84
N ARG A 24 17.40 -17.11 3.43
CA ARG A 24 17.47 -15.76 2.84
C ARG A 24 18.31 -15.74 1.56
N GLU A 25 19.41 -16.48 1.54
CA GLU A 25 20.24 -16.64 0.35
C GLU A 25 19.47 -17.37 -0.76
N LEU A 26 18.77 -18.45 -0.41
CA LEU A 26 17.90 -19.20 -1.33
C LEU A 26 16.77 -18.33 -1.88
N GLU A 27 16.06 -17.56 -1.04
CA GLU A 27 15.03 -16.64 -1.51
C GLU A 27 15.62 -15.61 -2.50
N GLY A 28 16.78 -15.03 -2.16
CA GLY A 28 17.46 -14.07 -3.03
C GLY A 28 17.80 -14.65 -4.40
N GLU A 29 18.33 -15.88 -4.43
CA GLU A 29 18.64 -16.59 -5.67
C GLU A 29 17.38 -16.95 -6.46
N ALA A 30 16.37 -17.51 -5.81
CA ALA A 30 15.10 -17.84 -6.45
C ALA A 30 14.43 -16.60 -7.07
N GLN A 31 14.52 -15.44 -6.43
CA GLN A 31 14.00 -14.19 -6.98
C GLN A 31 14.79 -13.70 -8.20
N ARG A 32 16.12 -13.92 -8.25
CA ARG A 32 16.95 -13.62 -9.43
C ARG A 32 16.62 -14.55 -10.60
N GLN A 33 16.52 -15.85 -10.34
CA GLN A 33 16.17 -16.83 -11.37
C GLN A 33 14.75 -16.62 -11.91
N LEU A 34 13.79 -16.35 -11.02
CA LEU A 34 12.42 -16.00 -11.41
C LEU A 34 12.40 -14.75 -12.30
N ARG A 35 13.17 -13.72 -11.95
CA ARG A 35 13.33 -12.53 -12.80
C ARG A 35 13.86 -12.90 -14.18
N ALA A 36 14.93 -13.69 -14.24
CA ALA A 36 15.54 -14.10 -15.51
C ALA A 36 14.57 -14.89 -16.40
N ILE A 37 13.71 -15.74 -15.82
CA ILE A 37 12.66 -16.47 -16.56
C ILE A 37 11.68 -15.49 -17.22
N TYR A 38 11.23 -14.47 -16.49
CA TYR A 38 10.30 -13.48 -17.02
C TYR A 38 10.96 -12.51 -18.02
N GLU A 39 12.21 -12.11 -17.78
CA GLU A 39 12.98 -11.28 -18.71
C GLU A 39 13.25 -12.01 -20.02
N ARG A 40 13.58 -13.31 -19.97
CA ARG A 40 13.71 -14.15 -21.17
C ARG A 40 12.40 -14.19 -21.96
N ALA A 41 11.27 -14.44 -21.29
CA ALA A 41 9.98 -14.47 -21.97
C ALA A 41 9.59 -13.11 -22.57
N ARG A 42 9.89 -12.00 -21.88
CA ARG A 42 9.75 -10.64 -22.42
C ARG A 42 10.56 -10.47 -23.69
N ASP A 43 11.81 -10.91 -23.67
CA ASP A 43 12.75 -10.73 -24.79
C ASP A 43 12.35 -11.60 -26.00
N GLU A 44 11.91 -12.84 -25.75
CA GLU A 44 11.35 -13.74 -26.78
C GLU A 44 10.06 -13.17 -27.39
N ILE A 45 9.11 -12.69 -26.57
CA ILE A 45 7.89 -12.03 -27.06
C ILE A 45 8.26 -10.78 -27.88
N SER A 46 9.23 -10.00 -27.43
CA SER A 46 9.67 -8.81 -28.14
C SER A 46 10.32 -9.16 -29.49
N ALA A 47 11.08 -10.26 -29.56
CA ALA A 47 11.66 -10.76 -30.80
C ALA A 47 10.58 -11.25 -31.78
N ASP A 48 9.60 -12.01 -31.29
CA ASP A 48 8.45 -12.48 -32.08
C ASP A 48 7.62 -11.30 -32.63
N ILE A 49 7.43 -10.23 -31.84
CA ILE A 49 6.76 -9.01 -32.29
C ILE A 49 7.54 -8.32 -33.41
N ARG A 50 8.86 -8.17 -33.25
CA ARG A 50 9.71 -7.48 -34.24
C ARG A 50 9.83 -8.24 -35.54
N SER A 51 9.87 -9.57 -35.50
CA SER A 51 9.96 -10.41 -36.71
C SER A 51 8.72 -10.35 -37.61
N LEU A 52 7.57 -9.93 -37.06
CA LEU A 52 6.31 -9.80 -37.77
C LEU A 52 6.02 -8.38 -38.29
N GLY A 53 6.98 -7.45 -38.15
CA GLY A 53 6.90 -6.12 -38.74
C GLY A 53 6.95 -6.15 -40.26
N ASP A 54 6.26 -5.22 -40.91
CA ASP A 54 6.51 -4.95 -42.33
C ASP A 54 7.76 -4.09 -42.56
N ASP A 55 8.04 -3.74 -43.81
CA ASP A 55 9.22 -2.95 -44.20
C ASP A 55 9.34 -1.59 -43.47
N ASN A 56 8.22 -1.07 -42.95
CA ASN A 56 8.16 0.18 -42.18
C ASN A 56 8.20 -0.06 -40.66
N GLY A 57 8.45 -1.29 -40.22
CA GLY A 57 8.47 -1.67 -38.81
C GLY A 57 7.10 -1.64 -38.14
N ASN A 58 6.01 -1.78 -38.90
CA ASN A 58 4.64 -1.76 -38.37
C ASN A 58 3.99 -3.14 -38.41
N LEU A 59 3.20 -3.44 -37.37
CA LEU A 59 2.38 -4.66 -37.34
C LEU A 59 1.11 -4.51 -38.18
N ARG A 60 0.84 -5.52 -38.99
CA ARG A 60 -0.41 -5.63 -39.77
C ARG A 60 -1.47 -6.42 -39.00
N MET A 61 -2.74 -6.17 -39.31
CA MET A 61 -3.84 -6.92 -38.66
C MET A 61 -3.85 -8.41 -39.04
N THR A 62 -3.34 -8.73 -40.23
CA THR A 62 -3.28 -10.12 -40.73
C THR A 62 -2.36 -11.00 -39.88
N VAL A 63 -1.33 -10.43 -39.26
CA VAL A 63 -0.36 -11.19 -38.43
C VAL A 63 -0.79 -11.31 -36.97
N LEU A 64 -1.89 -10.67 -36.55
CA LEU A 64 -2.28 -10.64 -35.14
C LEU A 64 -2.69 -12.01 -34.58
N GLN A 65 -3.34 -12.86 -35.39
CA GLN A 65 -3.71 -14.20 -34.94
C GLN A 65 -2.47 -15.06 -34.70
N ASP A 66 -1.50 -14.99 -35.62
CA ASP A 66 -0.21 -15.69 -35.48
C ASP A 66 0.60 -15.14 -34.31
N LEU A 67 0.67 -13.82 -34.16
CA LEU A 67 1.34 -13.18 -33.04
C LEU A 67 0.72 -13.59 -31.70
N ARG A 68 -0.61 -13.63 -31.60
CA ARG A 68 -1.31 -14.09 -30.39
C ARG A 68 -0.93 -15.52 -30.05
N ARG A 69 -0.92 -16.42 -31.03
CA ARG A 69 -0.50 -17.81 -30.85
C ARG A 69 0.95 -17.91 -30.36
N GLN A 70 1.88 -17.14 -30.94
CA GLN A 70 3.28 -17.13 -30.52
C GLN A 70 3.43 -16.61 -29.08
N ILE A 71 2.77 -15.49 -28.75
CA ILE A 71 2.76 -14.94 -27.38
C ILE A 71 2.24 -16.00 -26.38
N ASP A 72 1.14 -16.68 -26.70
CA ASP A 72 0.56 -17.68 -25.81
C ASP A 72 1.49 -18.88 -25.61
N GLN A 73 2.25 -19.28 -26.65
CA GLN A 73 3.31 -20.29 -26.53
C GLN A 73 4.47 -19.83 -25.63
N ARG A 74 4.94 -18.57 -25.76
CA ARG A 74 5.98 -18.01 -24.88
C ARG A 74 5.53 -17.95 -23.43
N LEU A 75 4.28 -17.55 -23.19
CA LEU A 75 3.70 -17.51 -21.85
C LEU A 75 3.49 -18.90 -21.26
N ALA A 76 3.18 -19.91 -22.07
CA ALA A 76 3.13 -21.30 -21.63
C ALA A 76 4.52 -21.83 -21.21
N ALA A 77 5.57 -21.53 -22.00
CA ALA A 77 6.95 -21.88 -21.65
C ALA A 77 7.41 -21.18 -20.36
N LEU A 78 7.08 -19.89 -20.20
CA LEU A 78 7.28 -19.15 -18.94
C LEU A 78 6.65 -19.87 -17.76
N SER A 79 5.37 -20.25 -17.90
CA SER A 79 4.62 -20.95 -16.84
C SER A 79 5.31 -22.26 -16.44
N GLY A 80 5.74 -23.07 -17.42
CA GLY A 80 6.46 -24.33 -17.17
C GLY A 80 7.78 -24.11 -16.42
N ASN A 81 8.63 -23.21 -16.93
CA ASN A 81 9.93 -22.90 -16.31
C ASN A 81 9.78 -22.34 -14.89
N ARG A 82 8.79 -21.46 -14.67
CA ARG A 82 8.47 -20.94 -13.33
C ARG A 82 7.99 -22.04 -12.39
N GLY A 83 7.13 -22.94 -12.87
CA GLY A 83 6.63 -24.07 -12.09
C GLY A 83 7.76 -24.99 -11.63
N GLN A 84 8.66 -25.36 -12.55
CA GLN A 84 9.84 -26.17 -12.25
C GLN A 84 10.75 -25.50 -11.20
N LEU A 85 11.05 -24.21 -11.37
CA LEU A 85 11.85 -23.46 -10.40
C LEU A 85 11.19 -23.46 -9.01
N LEU A 86 9.87 -23.25 -8.95
CA LEU A 86 9.16 -23.25 -7.68
C LEU A 86 9.27 -24.62 -7.00
N ASP A 87 9.05 -25.71 -7.73
CA ASP A 87 9.11 -27.06 -7.20
C ASP A 87 10.50 -27.40 -6.61
N GLU A 88 11.56 -27.03 -7.32
CA GLU A 88 12.93 -27.20 -6.84
C GLU A 88 13.18 -26.42 -5.54
N VAL A 89 12.84 -25.13 -5.54
CA VAL A 89 13.12 -24.25 -4.40
C VAL A 89 12.27 -24.61 -3.19
N LEU A 90 11.04 -25.13 -3.37
CA LEU A 90 10.24 -25.64 -2.25
C LEU A 90 10.92 -26.85 -1.58
N GLY A 91 11.47 -27.78 -2.35
CA GLY A 91 12.23 -28.92 -1.83
C GLY A 91 13.48 -28.48 -1.06
N GLN A 92 14.26 -27.56 -1.64
CA GLN A 92 15.45 -27.00 -0.98
C GLN A 92 15.10 -26.25 0.31
N SER A 93 14.02 -25.47 0.29
CA SER A 93 13.53 -24.72 1.44
C SER A 93 13.11 -25.62 2.61
N ALA A 94 12.34 -26.68 2.32
CA ALA A 94 11.93 -27.66 3.31
C ALA A 94 13.15 -28.40 3.90
N SER A 95 14.10 -28.80 3.05
CA SER A 95 15.36 -29.42 3.50
C SER A 95 16.17 -28.51 4.43
N ILE A 96 16.31 -27.22 4.11
CA ILE A 96 16.93 -26.23 5.00
C ILE A 96 16.20 -26.14 6.34
N GLY A 97 14.86 -26.20 6.33
CA GLY A 97 14.02 -26.18 7.53
C GLY A 97 14.27 -27.37 8.47
N THR A 98 14.54 -28.56 7.92
CA THR A 98 14.90 -29.75 8.72
C THR A 98 16.35 -29.76 9.22
N GLY A 99 17.23 -29.05 8.53
CA GLY A 99 18.68 -29.06 8.76
C GLY A 99 19.15 -28.84 10.20
N PRO A 100 18.53 -27.97 11.03
CA PRO A 100 18.93 -27.78 12.42
C PRO A 100 18.87 -29.04 13.30
N PHE A 101 18.11 -30.06 12.87
CA PHE A 101 17.89 -31.31 13.60
C PHE A 101 18.66 -32.51 13.02
N SER A 102 19.57 -32.30 12.06
CA SER A 102 20.36 -33.37 11.41
C SER A 102 21.26 -34.18 12.35
N GLY A 103 21.59 -33.62 13.53
CA GLY A 103 22.35 -34.32 14.57
C GLY A 103 21.50 -35.05 15.61
N GLU A 104 20.19 -34.83 15.61
CA GLU A 104 19.25 -35.37 16.61
C GLU A 104 18.25 -36.36 16.01
N LEU A 105 17.90 -36.21 14.73
CA LEU A 105 16.93 -37.05 14.01
C LEU A 105 17.61 -37.84 12.88
N ALA A 106 17.09 -39.04 12.60
CA ALA A 106 17.57 -39.86 11.51
C ALA A 106 17.31 -39.21 10.15
N THR A 107 18.23 -39.38 9.19
CA THR A 107 18.13 -38.80 7.83
C THR A 107 16.82 -39.17 7.13
N SER A 108 16.34 -40.41 7.27
CA SER A 108 15.07 -40.86 6.68
C SER A 108 13.86 -40.11 7.25
N THR A 109 13.85 -39.81 8.55
CA THR A 109 12.82 -39.01 9.19
C THR A 109 12.83 -37.58 8.64
N LEU A 110 14.02 -36.97 8.50
CA LEU A 110 14.14 -35.61 7.96
C LEU A 110 13.71 -35.52 6.49
N SER A 111 14.07 -36.50 5.65
CA SER A 111 13.62 -36.56 4.27
C SER A 111 12.09 -36.66 4.18
N ARG A 112 11.46 -37.54 4.99
CA ARG A 112 10.00 -37.64 5.05
C ARG A 112 9.36 -36.32 5.47
N ILE A 113 9.87 -35.66 6.51
CA ILE A 113 9.35 -34.37 6.98
C ILE A 113 9.44 -33.30 5.88
N SER A 114 10.57 -33.25 5.17
CA SER A 114 10.74 -32.32 4.05
C SER A 114 9.72 -32.56 2.95
N ASP A 115 9.52 -33.81 2.54
CA ASP A 115 8.54 -34.18 1.51
C ASP A 115 7.10 -33.89 1.96
N ASP A 116 6.78 -34.18 3.22
CA ASP A 116 5.47 -33.91 3.83
C ASP A 116 5.18 -32.40 3.84
N ALA A 117 6.17 -31.57 4.18
CA ALA A 117 6.05 -30.11 4.18
C ALA A 117 5.77 -29.56 2.77
N VAL A 118 6.47 -30.04 1.74
CA VAL A 118 6.21 -29.64 0.34
C VAL A 118 4.81 -30.05 -0.10
N ARG A 119 4.35 -31.26 0.24
CA ARG A 119 2.98 -31.70 -0.06
C ARG A 119 1.93 -30.84 0.64
N GLN A 120 2.16 -30.48 1.91
CA GLN A 120 1.28 -29.57 2.64
C GLN A 120 1.21 -28.19 1.99
N VAL A 121 2.34 -27.63 1.53
CA VAL A 121 2.36 -26.36 0.80
C VAL A 121 1.49 -26.42 -0.47
N ARG A 122 1.65 -27.48 -1.26
CA ARG A 122 0.88 -27.66 -2.51
C ARG A 122 -0.62 -27.77 -2.28
N ASN A 123 -1.02 -28.47 -1.23
CA ASN A 123 -2.42 -28.75 -0.91
C ASN A 123 -3.06 -27.70 0.02
N PHE A 124 -2.29 -26.70 0.47
CA PHE A 124 -2.78 -25.68 1.39
C PHE A 124 -3.86 -24.82 0.72
N VAL A 125 -5.05 -24.77 1.34
CA VAL A 125 -6.15 -23.89 0.93
C VAL A 125 -6.12 -22.66 1.84
N ALA A 126 -5.88 -21.48 1.26
CA ALA A 126 -5.89 -20.23 2.01
C ALA A 126 -7.34 -19.78 2.35
N GLU A 127 -7.48 -18.72 3.15
CA GLU A 127 -8.79 -18.16 3.55
C GLU A 127 -9.67 -17.72 2.36
N ASP A 128 -9.06 -17.43 1.21
CA ASP A 128 -9.76 -17.09 -0.03
C ASP A 128 -10.23 -18.33 -0.83
N GLY A 129 -10.01 -19.54 -0.31
CA GLY A 129 -10.40 -20.80 -0.92
C GLY A 129 -9.44 -21.31 -2.00
N LEU A 130 -8.28 -20.67 -2.19
CA LEU A 130 -7.35 -20.99 -3.27
C LEU A 130 -6.16 -21.80 -2.79
N GLN A 131 -5.80 -22.81 -3.58
CA GLN A 131 -4.55 -23.55 -3.47
C GLN A 131 -3.42 -22.88 -4.25
N LEU A 132 -2.19 -23.41 -4.11
CA LEU A 132 -1.03 -22.94 -4.85
C LEU A 132 -1.22 -23.04 -6.37
N SER A 133 -1.75 -24.16 -6.85
CA SER A 133 -2.06 -24.38 -8.26
C SER A 133 -3.02 -23.33 -8.82
N ASP A 134 -4.09 -23.00 -8.08
CA ASP A 134 -5.06 -21.97 -8.47
C ASP A 134 -4.41 -20.59 -8.58
N ARG A 135 -3.51 -20.27 -7.63
CA ARG A 135 -2.78 -18.99 -7.64
C ARG A 135 -1.85 -18.88 -8.84
N LEU A 136 -1.11 -19.94 -9.16
CA LEU A 136 -0.24 -19.99 -10.33
C LEU A 136 -1.07 -19.86 -11.61
N TRP A 137 -2.17 -20.60 -11.73
CA TRP A 137 -3.07 -20.52 -12.88
C TRP A 137 -3.63 -19.10 -13.06
N ARG A 138 -4.05 -18.42 -11.98
CA ARG A 138 -4.52 -17.03 -12.06
C ARG A 138 -3.43 -16.07 -12.54
N ILE A 139 -2.19 -16.27 -12.11
CA ILE A 139 -1.05 -15.48 -12.60
C ILE A 139 -0.86 -15.70 -14.10
N ASP A 140 -0.99 -16.94 -14.57
CA ASP A 140 -0.85 -17.27 -15.99
C ASP A 140 -1.97 -16.68 -16.83
N GLN A 141 -3.22 -16.75 -16.38
CA GLN A 141 -4.34 -16.10 -17.07
C GLN A 141 -4.16 -14.59 -17.11
N HIS A 142 -3.80 -13.96 -15.98
CA HIS A 142 -3.53 -12.53 -15.93
C HIS A 142 -2.43 -12.12 -16.91
N ALA A 143 -1.36 -12.91 -17.03
CA ALA A 143 -0.30 -12.65 -18.00
C ALA A 143 -0.82 -12.72 -19.45
N ARG A 144 -1.58 -13.76 -19.79
CA ARG A 144 -2.17 -13.94 -21.14
C ARG A 144 -3.13 -12.82 -21.49
N ASP A 145 -3.97 -12.41 -20.56
CA ASP A 145 -4.95 -11.36 -20.76
C ASP A 145 -4.27 -9.99 -20.87
N ALA A 146 -3.42 -9.63 -19.91
CA ALA A 146 -2.75 -8.34 -19.90
C ALA A 146 -1.88 -8.13 -21.14
N VAL A 147 -1.01 -9.10 -21.49
CA VAL A 147 -0.15 -8.98 -22.67
C VAL A 147 -0.97 -9.00 -23.95
N GLY A 148 -1.93 -9.93 -24.07
CA GLY A 148 -2.77 -10.07 -25.26
C GLY A 148 -3.62 -8.82 -25.55
N GLN A 149 -4.28 -8.28 -24.53
CA GLN A 149 -5.08 -7.06 -24.64
C GLN A 149 -4.20 -5.86 -24.93
N ALA A 150 -3.05 -5.72 -24.28
CA ALA A 150 -2.15 -4.59 -24.50
C ALA A 150 -1.62 -4.55 -25.95
N VAL A 151 -1.20 -5.69 -26.48
CA VAL A 151 -0.76 -5.82 -27.89
C VAL A 151 -1.91 -5.55 -28.85
N SER A 152 -3.07 -6.18 -28.64
CA SER A 152 -4.24 -6.01 -29.53
C SER A 152 -4.72 -4.56 -29.56
N ASN A 153 -4.78 -3.90 -28.40
CA ASN A 153 -5.19 -2.50 -28.28
C ASN A 153 -4.18 -1.55 -28.95
N ALA A 154 -2.88 -1.80 -28.78
CA ALA A 154 -1.84 -0.98 -29.41
C ALA A 154 -1.93 -1.04 -30.93
N VAL A 155 -2.06 -2.24 -31.51
CA VAL A 155 -2.17 -2.42 -32.97
C VAL A 155 -3.48 -1.84 -33.51
N ALA A 156 -4.62 -2.08 -32.85
CA ALA A 156 -5.91 -1.56 -33.29
C ALA A 156 -5.95 -0.01 -33.28
N ARG A 157 -5.44 0.61 -32.21
CA ARG A 157 -5.37 2.08 -32.10
C ARG A 157 -4.36 2.68 -33.07
N GLY A 158 -3.20 2.04 -33.25
CA GLY A 158 -2.19 2.44 -34.22
C GLY A 158 -2.75 2.47 -35.64
N ARG A 159 -3.41 1.39 -36.06
CA ARG A 159 -4.04 1.31 -37.39
C ARG A 159 -5.11 2.37 -37.60
N SER A 160 -5.99 2.57 -36.61
CA SER A 160 -7.07 3.55 -36.70
C SER A 160 -6.51 4.96 -36.86
N ALA A 161 -5.42 5.26 -36.15
CA ALA A 161 -4.72 6.54 -36.29
C ALA A 161 -4.02 6.69 -37.65
N SER A 162 -3.38 5.64 -38.17
CA SER A 162 -2.74 5.67 -39.49
C SER A 162 -3.74 5.89 -40.63
N ARG A 163 -4.93 5.27 -40.56
CA ARG A 163 -6.00 5.53 -41.52
C ARG A 163 -6.51 6.96 -41.45
N ALA A 164 -6.84 7.44 -40.25
CA ALA A 164 -7.30 8.80 -40.09
C ALA A 164 -6.24 9.82 -40.56
N ALA A 165 -4.94 9.54 -40.35
CA ALA A 165 -3.87 10.40 -40.84
C ALA A 165 -3.79 10.42 -42.38
N GLN A 166 -4.07 9.30 -43.05
CA GLN A 166 -4.17 9.26 -44.52
C GLN A 166 -5.29 10.18 -45.03
N ASP A 167 -6.42 10.26 -44.33
CA ASP A 167 -7.54 11.15 -44.70
C ASP A 167 -7.14 12.64 -44.60
N PHE A 168 -6.35 13.02 -43.58
CA PHE A 168 -5.78 14.38 -43.49
C PHE A 168 -4.85 14.68 -44.66
N LEU A 169 -3.93 13.76 -44.97
CA LEU A 169 -2.97 13.92 -46.06
C LEU A 169 -3.64 13.99 -47.44
N GLN A 170 -4.69 13.19 -47.67
CA GLN A 170 -5.48 13.25 -48.91
C GLN A 170 -6.20 14.59 -49.10
N ARG A 171 -6.59 15.23 -48.00
CA ARG A 171 -7.20 16.58 -48.01
C ARG A 171 -6.17 17.72 -48.05
N GLY A 172 -4.87 17.41 -48.09
CA GLY A 172 -3.80 18.41 -48.04
C GLY A 172 -3.66 19.09 -46.68
N GLU A 173 -4.24 18.53 -45.63
CA GLU A 173 -4.22 19.07 -44.26
C GLU A 173 -3.06 18.47 -43.44
N PRO A 174 -2.48 19.24 -42.50
CA PRO A 174 -1.48 18.71 -41.58
C PRO A 174 -2.09 17.68 -40.63
N VAL A 175 -1.39 16.56 -40.41
CA VAL A 175 -1.81 15.52 -39.47
C VAL A 175 -1.68 16.03 -38.03
N PRO A 176 -2.75 16.00 -37.19
CA PRO A 176 -2.68 16.45 -35.80
C PRO A 176 -1.63 15.69 -34.97
N ALA A 177 -0.91 16.39 -34.09
CA ALA A 177 0.15 15.80 -33.25
C ALA A 177 -0.33 14.61 -32.39
N GLU A 178 -1.57 14.66 -31.89
CA GLU A 178 -2.18 13.55 -31.14
C GLU A 178 -2.38 12.30 -32.01
N LEU A 179 -2.69 12.49 -33.30
CA LEU A 179 -2.85 11.40 -34.25
C LEU A 179 -1.49 10.80 -34.61
N GLN A 180 -0.47 11.64 -34.83
CA GLN A 180 0.92 11.21 -35.05
C GLN A 180 1.43 10.33 -33.90
N ARG A 181 1.17 10.73 -32.64
CA ARG A 181 1.50 9.90 -31.46
C ARG A 181 0.83 8.54 -31.49
N LYS A 182 -0.44 8.48 -31.90
CA LYS A 182 -1.22 7.24 -31.98
C LYS A 182 -0.78 6.35 -33.13
N MET A 183 -0.36 6.90 -34.26
CA MET A 183 0.16 6.11 -35.39
C MET A 183 1.35 5.25 -34.99
N GLY A 184 2.23 5.79 -34.14
CA GLY A 184 3.38 5.06 -33.61
C GLY A 184 3.02 3.88 -32.68
N LEU A 185 1.75 3.69 -32.31
CA LEU A 185 1.30 2.57 -31.46
C LEU A 185 1.37 1.20 -32.15
N SER A 186 1.32 1.13 -33.48
CA SER A 186 1.48 -0.12 -34.22
C SER A 186 2.93 -0.47 -34.56
N SER A 187 3.89 0.41 -34.22
CA SER A 187 5.32 0.14 -34.40
C SER A 187 5.73 -1.04 -33.53
N THR A 188 6.47 -1.98 -34.12
CA THR A 188 6.92 -3.22 -33.46
C THR A 188 7.66 -2.93 -32.16
N ASP A 189 8.54 -1.91 -32.12
CA ASP A 189 9.27 -1.53 -30.92
C ASP A 189 8.38 -0.97 -29.81
N ARG A 190 7.32 -0.24 -30.17
CA ARG A 190 6.36 0.26 -29.18
C ARG A 190 5.47 -0.87 -28.66
N VAL A 191 5.02 -1.76 -29.54
CA VAL A 191 4.20 -2.91 -29.16
C VAL A 191 5.01 -3.88 -28.29
N ALA A 192 6.28 -4.13 -28.61
CA ALA A 192 7.19 -4.94 -27.81
C ALA A 192 7.38 -4.36 -26.40
N ARG A 193 7.58 -3.05 -26.28
CA ARG A 193 7.66 -2.38 -24.97
C ARG A 193 6.36 -2.51 -24.17
N ILE A 194 5.22 -2.25 -24.80
CA ILE A 194 3.90 -2.38 -24.16
C ILE A 194 3.66 -3.81 -23.65
N ALA A 195 4.00 -4.82 -24.46
CA ALA A 195 3.91 -6.23 -24.07
C ALA A 195 4.83 -6.55 -22.87
N GLY A 196 6.07 -6.07 -22.91
CA GLY A 196 7.03 -6.25 -21.84
C GLY A 196 6.61 -5.58 -20.54
N ASP A 197 6.09 -4.36 -20.61
CA ASP A 197 5.56 -3.62 -19.47
C ASP A 197 4.35 -4.34 -18.87
N ALA A 198 3.40 -4.80 -19.69
CA ALA A 198 2.25 -5.57 -19.21
C ALA A 198 2.67 -6.83 -18.43
N LEU A 199 3.77 -7.48 -18.82
CA LEU A 199 4.30 -8.66 -18.14
C LEU A 199 5.11 -8.33 -16.86
N MET A 200 5.93 -7.27 -16.91
CA MET A 200 6.98 -6.98 -15.93
C MET A 200 6.68 -5.79 -15.04
N THR A 201 6.25 -4.68 -15.64
CA THR A 201 6.22 -3.34 -15.05
C THR A 201 4.92 -2.63 -15.39
N ASN A 202 4.03 -2.51 -14.40
CA ASN A 202 2.82 -1.69 -14.53
C ASN A 202 2.75 -0.75 -13.32
N PRO A 203 2.63 0.58 -13.54
CA PRO A 203 2.53 1.56 -12.47
C PRO A 203 1.16 1.56 -11.79
N ASP A 204 0.10 1.16 -12.50
CA ASP A 204 -1.29 1.25 -12.05
C ASP A 204 -1.77 -0.04 -11.40
N GLU A 205 -1.21 -1.19 -11.80
CA GLU A 205 -1.64 -2.51 -11.34
C GLU A 205 -0.47 -3.47 -11.10
N ARG A 206 -0.71 -4.54 -10.33
CA ARG A 206 0.30 -5.58 -10.12
C ARG A 206 0.43 -6.46 -11.37
N THR A 207 1.65 -6.58 -11.89
CA THR A 207 1.95 -7.46 -13.02
C THR A 207 2.01 -8.93 -12.63
N ALA A 208 1.95 -9.81 -13.63
CA ALA A 208 2.14 -11.25 -13.42
C ALA A 208 3.47 -11.56 -12.72
N TYR A 209 4.57 -10.89 -13.12
CA TYR A 209 5.87 -11.01 -12.46
C TYR A 209 5.80 -10.64 -10.98
N GLN A 210 5.21 -9.48 -10.65
CA GLN A 210 5.09 -9.03 -9.26
C GLN A 210 4.25 -10.00 -8.40
N ASN A 211 3.18 -10.57 -8.96
CA ASN A 211 2.36 -11.57 -8.28
C ASN A 211 3.13 -12.88 -8.06
N ALA A 212 3.86 -13.37 -9.07
CA ALA A 212 4.68 -14.58 -8.95
C ALA A 212 5.76 -14.44 -7.86
N ARG A 213 6.44 -13.29 -7.80
CA ARG A 213 7.44 -13.04 -6.74
C ARG A 213 6.87 -13.20 -5.33
N ARG A 214 5.64 -12.71 -5.10
CA ARG A 214 4.97 -12.78 -3.80
C ARG A 214 4.56 -14.21 -3.45
N VAL A 215 4.08 -14.97 -4.44
CA VAL A 215 3.80 -16.40 -4.26
C VAL A 215 5.08 -17.12 -3.88
N PHE A 216 6.16 -16.95 -4.64
CA PHE A 216 7.46 -17.56 -4.34
C PHE A 216 7.90 -17.29 -2.90
N ARG A 217 7.97 -16.02 -2.49
CA ARG A 217 8.36 -15.67 -1.10
C ARG A 217 7.48 -16.34 -0.05
N THR A 218 6.17 -16.32 -0.26
CA THR A 218 5.21 -16.87 0.69
C THR A 218 5.36 -18.39 0.81
N GLU A 219 5.47 -19.09 -0.31
CA GLU A 219 5.51 -20.54 -0.33
C GLU A 219 6.87 -21.10 0.07
N ILE A 220 7.98 -20.42 -0.28
CA ILE A 220 9.32 -20.74 0.21
C ILE A 220 9.35 -20.66 1.74
N ASN A 221 8.86 -19.57 2.33
CA ASN A 221 8.83 -19.41 3.78
C ASN A 221 7.89 -20.42 4.45
N ARG A 222 6.75 -20.74 3.81
CA ARG A 222 5.83 -21.77 4.31
C ARG A 222 6.48 -23.15 4.33
N ALA A 223 7.15 -23.57 3.25
CA ALA A 223 7.84 -24.86 3.18
C ALA A 223 8.91 -25.00 4.28
N HIS A 224 9.77 -23.99 4.43
CA HIS A 224 10.78 -23.96 5.49
C HIS A 224 10.15 -24.09 6.87
N GLY A 225 9.15 -23.25 7.18
CA GLY A 225 8.54 -23.20 8.51
C GLY A 225 7.77 -24.47 8.87
N LEU A 226 7.02 -25.06 7.91
CA LEU A 226 6.32 -26.34 8.14
C LEU A 226 7.31 -27.48 8.41
N ALA A 227 8.39 -27.56 7.63
CA ALA A 227 9.45 -28.55 7.85
C ALA A 227 10.14 -28.35 9.20
N TYR A 228 10.46 -27.11 9.56
CA TYR A 228 11.06 -26.75 10.84
C TYR A 228 10.16 -27.14 12.02
N GLN A 229 8.88 -26.74 12.00
CA GLN A 229 7.90 -27.10 13.03
C GLN A 229 7.78 -28.62 13.20
N ALA A 230 7.66 -29.35 12.09
CA ALA A 230 7.57 -30.80 12.13
C ALA A 230 8.83 -31.42 12.75
N SER A 231 10.04 -30.95 12.41
CA SER A 231 11.28 -31.42 13.06
C SER A 231 11.36 -31.06 14.55
N VAL A 232 10.89 -29.87 14.93
CA VAL A 232 10.85 -29.42 16.33
C VAL A 232 10.03 -30.37 17.19
N PHE A 233 8.83 -30.74 16.74
CA PHE A 233 7.91 -31.56 17.55
C PHE A 233 8.20 -33.07 17.51
N GLU A 234 9.23 -33.52 16.79
CA GLU A 234 9.79 -34.88 16.94
C GLU A 234 10.74 -34.97 18.15
N HIS A 235 11.21 -33.84 18.68
CA HIS A 235 12.08 -33.82 19.85
C HIS A 235 11.26 -33.90 21.16
N PRO A 236 11.55 -34.86 22.06
CA PRO A 236 10.71 -35.14 23.24
C PRO A 236 10.66 -34.00 24.25
N ASP A 237 11.74 -33.22 24.37
CA ASP A 237 11.83 -32.14 25.37
C ASP A 237 11.28 -30.79 24.87
N THR A 238 10.57 -30.76 23.74
CA THR A 238 10.05 -29.52 23.15
C THR A 238 8.79 -29.03 23.87
N ALA A 239 8.81 -27.77 24.30
CA ALA A 239 7.62 -27.08 24.81
C ALA A 239 6.80 -26.44 23.67
N GLY A 240 7.46 -25.94 22.64
CA GLY A 240 6.81 -25.23 21.54
C GLY A 240 7.77 -24.55 20.58
N THR A 241 7.21 -23.75 19.69
CA THR A 241 7.97 -22.82 18.85
C THR A 241 7.71 -21.38 19.26
N ARG A 242 8.78 -20.59 19.40
CA ARG A 242 8.71 -19.14 19.61
C ARG A 242 8.61 -18.45 18.25
N PHE A 243 7.56 -17.65 18.08
CA PHE A 243 7.36 -16.81 16.92
C PHE A 243 8.23 -15.55 17.04
N MET A 244 9.17 -15.38 16.11
CA MET A 244 10.18 -14.31 16.14
C MET A 244 9.98 -13.36 14.96
N LEU A 245 10.21 -12.07 15.19
CA LEU A 245 10.27 -11.08 14.10
C LEU A 245 11.67 -11.05 13.49
N SER A 246 11.78 -10.97 12.17
CA SER A 246 13.05 -10.60 11.53
C SER A 246 13.42 -9.17 11.92
N PRO A 247 14.72 -8.85 12.08
CA PRO A 247 15.19 -7.48 12.21
C PRO A 247 14.78 -6.56 11.04
N ARG A 248 14.34 -7.13 9.91
CA ARG A 248 13.84 -6.40 8.73
C ARG A 248 12.32 -6.27 8.70
N HIS A 249 11.61 -6.63 9.77
CA HIS A 249 10.15 -6.47 9.85
C HIS A 249 9.82 -4.96 9.77
N PRO A 250 9.20 -4.49 8.68
CA PRO A 250 9.30 -3.09 8.27
C PRO A 250 8.26 -2.19 8.93
N ARG A 251 7.17 -2.77 9.46
CA ARG A 251 6.02 -2.06 10.03
C ARG A 251 5.40 -2.95 11.08
N ARG A 252 5.00 -2.35 12.20
CA ARG A 252 4.24 -3.08 13.21
C ARG A 252 2.93 -3.61 12.60
N ASP A 253 2.62 -4.86 12.84
CA ASP A 253 1.44 -5.57 12.35
C ASP A 253 1.05 -6.71 13.31
N ILE A 254 0.21 -7.63 12.86
CA ILE A 254 -0.24 -8.77 13.68
C ILE A 254 0.91 -9.69 14.14
N CYS A 255 2.04 -9.70 13.43
CA CYS A 255 3.22 -10.46 13.83
C CYS A 255 3.79 -9.96 15.16
N ASP A 256 3.74 -8.65 15.44
CA ASP A 256 4.18 -8.08 16.72
C ASP A 256 3.38 -8.67 17.88
N MET A 257 2.06 -8.73 17.74
CA MET A 257 1.22 -9.39 18.74
C MET A 257 1.61 -10.85 18.87
N HIS A 258 1.79 -11.56 17.75
CA HIS A 258 2.13 -12.98 17.78
C HIS A 258 3.47 -13.27 18.44
N ALA A 259 4.46 -12.39 18.31
CA ALA A 259 5.77 -12.51 18.93
C ALA A 259 5.77 -12.16 20.43
N ASN A 260 4.84 -11.33 20.89
CA ASN A 260 4.87 -10.78 22.26
C ASN A 260 3.80 -11.36 23.20
N VAL A 261 2.68 -11.87 22.68
CA VAL A 261 1.61 -12.39 23.55
C VAL A 261 2.01 -13.74 24.17
N ASN A 262 1.91 -13.86 25.49
CA ASN A 262 2.08 -15.14 26.21
C ASN A 262 0.75 -15.89 26.29
N ARG A 263 0.23 -16.33 25.14
CA ARG A 263 -1.12 -16.91 25.04
C ARG A 263 -1.27 -18.25 25.76
N TYR A 264 -0.20 -19.03 25.84
CA TYR A 264 -0.25 -20.42 26.31
C TYR A 264 0.45 -20.65 27.64
N GLY A 265 1.04 -19.61 28.25
CA GLY A 265 1.82 -19.76 29.48
C GLY A 265 3.17 -20.47 29.27
N LEU A 266 3.68 -20.44 28.04
CA LEU A 266 4.96 -21.04 27.65
C LEU A 266 6.06 -19.97 27.43
N GLY A 267 5.71 -18.71 27.73
CA GLY A 267 6.51 -17.53 27.49
C GLY A 267 5.99 -16.68 26.32
N PRO A 268 6.40 -15.41 26.23
CA PRO A 268 6.02 -14.51 25.14
C PRO A 268 6.28 -15.12 23.77
N GLY A 269 5.24 -15.16 22.93
CA GLY A 269 5.32 -15.66 21.57
C GLY A 269 5.57 -17.16 21.43
N VAL A 270 5.47 -17.95 22.50
CA VAL A 270 5.67 -19.40 22.45
C VAL A 270 4.34 -20.12 22.21
N TYR A 271 4.30 -20.96 21.17
CA TYR A 271 3.14 -21.69 20.72
C TYR A 271 3.37 -23.20 20.81
N PRO A 272 2.45 -23.98 21.39
CA PRO A 272 2.52 -25.43 21.35
C PRO A 272 2.19 -25.97 19.95
N GLN A 273 2.37 -27.28 19.75
CA GLN A 273 2.16 -27.94 18.47
C GLN A 273 0.79 -27.62 17.85
N GLY A 274 0.81 -27.26 16.57
CA GLY A 274 -0.40 -26.95 15.79
C GLY A 274 -1.14 -25.69 16.22
N LYS A 275 -0.56 -24.87 17.11
CA LYS A 275 -1.18 -23.63 17.59
C LYS A 275 -0.49 -22.35 17.13
N SER A 276 0.69 -22.47 16.53
CA SER A 276 1.39 -21.33 15.96
C SER A 276 0.55 -20.66 14.86
N PRO A 277 0.52 -19.32 14.79
CA PRO A 277 -0.12 -18.58 13.71
C PRO A 277 0.72 -18.59 12.42
N TRP A 278 1.83 -19.34 12.36
CA TRP A 278 2.71 -19.33 11.20
C TRP A 278 2.09 -19.96 9.94
N PRO A 279 2.27 -19.34 8.76
CA PRO A 279 2.69 -17.95 8.57
C PRO A 279 1.55 -16.98 8.91
N ALA A 280 1.85 -15.91 9.66
CA ALA A 280 0.81 -14.99 10.14
C ALA A 280 0.07 -14.23 9.03
N HIS A 281 0.76 -13.94 7.92
CA HIS A 281 0.19 -13.33 6.72
C HIS A 281 1.10 -13.57 5.50
N PRO A 282 0.61 -13.32 4.27
CA PRO A 282 1.44 -13.42 3.07
C PRO A 282 2.67 -12.49 3.14
N ASN A 283 3.80 -12.94 2.58
CA ASN A 283 5.10 -12.24 2.66
C ASN A 283 5.53 -11.88 4.10
N THR A 284 5.15 -12.70 5.09
CA THR A 284 5.67 -12.53 6.46
C THR A 284 7.19 -12.60 6.47
N LEU A 285 7.79 -11.74 7.28
CA LEU A 285 9.23 -11.71 7.58
C LEU A 285 9.47 -12.19 9.01
N SER A 286 8.61 -13.04 9.57
CA SER A 286 8.86 -13.69 10.85
C SER A 286 9.68 -14.97 10.64
N PHE A 287 10.09 -15.63 11.72
CA PHE A 287 10.59 -17.01 11.71
C PHE A 287 10.26 -17.67 13.05
N GLU A 288 10.55 -18.96 13.16
CA GLU A 288 10.34 -19.70 14.42
C GLU A 288 11.65 -20.24 14.99
N GLU A 289 11.69 -20.34 16.31
CA GLU A 289 12.77 -20.96 17.07
C GLU A 289 12.20 -21.96 18.07
N VAL A 290 12.85 -23.11 18.24
CA VAL A 290 12.48 -24.08 19.28
C VAL A 290 12.60 -23.52 20.70
N VAL A 291 11.65 -23.88 21.55
CA VAL A 291 11.71 -23.69 23.01
C VAL A 291 11.59 -25.04 23.68
N PHE A 292 12.52 -25.33 24.59
CA PHE A 292 12.54 -26.57 25.35
C PHE A 292 11.78 -26.42 26.68
N THR A 293 11.35 -27.55 27.23
CA THR A 293 10.53 -27.63 28.45
C THR A 293 11.23 -27.07 29.69
N ASP A 294 12.54 -27.24 29.79
CA ASP A 294 13.37 -26.69 30.86
C ASP A 294 13.53 -25.17 30.80
N GLU A 295 13.20 -24.55 29.66
CA GLU A 295 13.25 -23.10 29.45
C GLU A 295 11.94 -22.39 29.82
N VAL A 296 10.88 -23.15 30.12
CA VAL A 296 9.58 -22.60 30.52
C VAL A 296 9.55 -22.37 32.04
N THR A 297 9.54 -21.10 32.42
CA THR A 297 9.68 -20.67 33.82
C THR A 297 8.34 -20.63 34.57
N GLY A 298 8.37 -20.49 35.89
CA GLY A 298 7.16 -20.21 36.70
C GLY A 298 6.44 -18.92 36.27
N PRO A 299 7.16 -17.78 36.14
CA PRO A 299 6.60 -16.53 35.63
C PRO A 299 5.94 -16.66 34.25
N ASP A 300 6.47 -17.50 33.36
CA ASP A 300 5.83 -17.76 32.06
C ASP A 300 4.45 -18.39 32.22
N ARG A 301 4.29 -19.35 33.15
CA ARG A 301 3.01 -20.02 33.40
C ARG A 301 1.99 -19.08 34.02
N GLU A 302 2.44 -18.25 34.96
CA GLU A 302 1.60 -17.27 35.68
C GLU A 302 1.21 -16.08 34.78
N GLY A 303 2.11 -15.64 33.90
CA GLY A 303 1.92 -14.50 32.99
C GLY A 303 1.07 -14.81 31.75
N LYS A 304 0.25 -15.87 31.78
CA LYS A 304 -0.61 -16.24 30.65
C LYS A 304 -1.66 -15.16 30.39
N GLN A 305 -1.77 -14.74 29.14
CA GLN A 305 -2.66 -13.65 28.73
C GLN A 305 -3.27 -13.89 27.35
N ASP A 306 -4.57 -13.60 27.18
CA ASP A 306 -5.22 -13.66 25.86
C ASP A 306 -4.86 -12.44 24.97
N ARG A 307 -5.05 -12.59 23.65
CA ARG A 307 -4.67 -11.54 22.69
C ARG A 307 -5.46 -10.23 22.83
N VAL A 308 -6.73 -10.28 23.24
CA VAL A 308 -7.57 -9.09 23.42
C VAL A 308 -7.08 -8.28 24.62
N THR A 309 -6.77 -8.96 25.72
CA THR A 309 -6.19 -8.36 26.92
C THR A 309 -4.83 -7.75 26.61
N TRP A 310 -3.96 -8.44 25.86
CA TRP A 310 -2.68 -7.89 25.40
C TRP A 310 -2.87 -6.64 24.53
N LEU A 311 -3.81 -6.70 23.57
CA LEU A 311 -4.09 -5.59 22.67
C LEU A 311 -4.58 -4.34 23.40
N ARG A 312 -5.47 -4.48 24.39
CA ARG A 312 -5.99 -3.34 25.17
C ARG A 312 -4.90 -2.59 25.95
N GLN A 313 -3.80 -3.27 26.28
CA GLN A 313 -2.66 -2.66 26.98
C GLN A 313 -1.73 -1.90 26.02
N GLN A 314 -1.90 -2.07 24.70
CA GLN A 314 -1.06 -1.40 23.72
C GLN A 314 -1.54 0.02 23.42
N PRO A 315 -0.65 0.94 22.99
CA PRO A 315 -1.05 2.25 22.47
C PRO A 315 -2.00 2.13 21.27
N PRO A 316 -2.90 3.11 21.04
CA PRO A 316 -3.87 3.06 19.93
C PRO A 316 -3.25 2.79 18.56
N GLN A 317 -2.06 3.35 18.28
CA GLN A 317 -1.34 3.14 17.02
C GLN A 317 -0.98 1.66 16.82
N ILE A 318 -0.61 0.96 17.89
CA ILE A 318 -0.26 -0.46 17.86
C ILE A 318 -1.51 -1.31 17.72
N GLN A 319 -2.59 -0.95 18.42
CA GLN A 319 -3.88 -1.61 18.25
C GLN A 319 -4.34 -1.53 16.79
N GLU A 320 -4.28 -0.34 16.18
CA GLU A 320 -4.65 -0.13 14.78
C GLU A 320 -3.76 -0.91 13.82
N ALA A 321 -2.44 -0.92 14.06
CA ALA A 321 -1.47 -1.64 13.26
C ALA A 321 -1.71 -3.16 13.28
N VAL A 322 -1.89 -3.74 14.46
CA VAL A 322 -2.20 -5.18 14.62
C VAL A 322 -3.55 -5.54 14.02
N LEU A 323 -4.57 -4.72 14.27
CA LEU A 323 -5.93 -4.98 13.80
C LEU A 323 -6.09 -4.67 12.31
N ASN A 324 -5.19 -3.89 11.72
CA ASN A 324 -5.29 -3.33 10.39
C ASN A 324 -6.67 -2.68 10.13
N SER A 325 -7.23 -2.03 11.17
CA SER A 325 -8.54 -1.37 11.12
C SER A 325 -8.83 -0.54 12.37
N ARG A 326 -9.06 0.76 12.19
CA ARG A 326 -9.54 1.64 13.27
C ARG A 326 -10.91 1.26 13.81
N ARG A 327 -11.80 0.77 12.95
CA ARG A 327 -13.12 0.29 13.38
C ARG A 327 -13.02 -0.93 14.29
N LYS A 328 -12.05 -1.83 14.02
CA LYS A 328 -11.74 -2.93 14.95
C LYS A 328 -11.14 -2.41 16.25
N ARG A 329 -10.34 -1.34 16.24
CA ARG A 329 -9.87 -0.66 17.47
C ARG A 329 -11.05 -0.15 18.31
N VAL A 330 -11.96 0.61 17.72
CA VAL A 330 -13.16 1.09 18.45
C VAL A 330 -14.00 -0.07 18.98
N ALA A 331 -14.12 -1.15 18.21
CA ALA A 331 -14.79 -2.37 18.67
C ALA A 331 -14.04 -3.06 19.83
N LEU A 332 -12.70 -3.01 19.85
CA LEU A 332 -11.86 -3.52 20.95
C LEU A 332 -12.08 -2.72 22.24
N GLU A 333 -12.06 -1.39 22.14
CA GLU A 333 -12.27 -0.45 23.25
C GLU A 333 -13.64 -0.61 23.88
N ARG A 334 -14.67 -0.80 23.06
CA ARG A 334 -16.05 -1.05 23.50
C ARG A 334 -16.31 -2.48 23.98
N GLY A 335 -15.29 -3.33 23.99
CA GLY A 335 -15.42 -4.73 24.44
C GLY A 335 -16.20 -5.64 23.50
N ILE A 336 -16.41 -5.24 22.25
CA ILE A 336 -17.17 -5.98 21.24
C ILE A 336 -16.27 -6.96 20.46
N LEU A 337 -15.03 -6.57 20.17
CA LEU A 337 -14.09 -7.39 19.40
C LEU A 337 -13.65 -8.62 20.21
N ARG A 338 -13.80 -9.80 19.62
CA ARG A 338 -13.36 -11.09 20.20
C ARG A 338 -12.03 -11.55 19.62
N GLU A 339 -11.33 -12.42 20.35
CA GLU A 339 -10.00 -12.91 19.95
C GLU A 339 -9.99 -13.57 18.56
N ASN A 340 -11.00 -14.38 18.23
CA ASN A 340 -11.12 -15.02 16.92
C ASN A 340 -11.51 -14.07 15.77
N GLN A 341 -11.74 -12.79 16.06
CA GLN A 341 -12.10 -11.76 15.08
C GLN A 341 -10.91 -10.86 14.72
N ILE A 342 -9.78 -10.98 15.42
CA ILE A 342 -8.59 -10.12 15.23
C ILE A 342 -8.11 -10.16 13.76
N ALA A 343 -7.91 -11.37 13.22
CA ALA A 343 -7.49 -11.57 11.83
C ALA A 343 -8.62 -11.37 10.81
N THR A 344 -9.89 -11.43 11.23
CA THR A 344 -11.03 -11.32 10.30
C THR A 344 -11.10 -9.93 9.67
N PRO A 345 -11.22 -9.81 8.34
CA PRO A 345 -11.38 -8.53 7.67
C PRO A 345 -12.62 -7.77 8.16
N TRP A 346 -12.50 -6.44 8.31
CA TRP A 346 -13.63 -5.62 8.77
C TRP A 346 -14.88 -5.77 7.90
N VAL A 347 -14.74 -5.96 6.59
CA VAL A 347 -15.87 -6.15 5.67
C VAL A 347 -16.76 -7.32 6.11
N GLN A 348 -16.15 -8.43 6.55
CA GLN A 348 -16.88 -9.60 7.04
C GLN A 348 -17.45 -9.35 8.44
N LEU A 349 -16.69 -8.70 9.33
CA LEU A 349 -17.15 -8.37 10.68
C LEU A 349 -18.31 -7.39 10.68
N LYS A 350 -18.32 -6.39 9.79
CA LYS A 350 -19.38 -5.40 9.64
C LYS A 350 -20.72 -6.08 9.42
N GLU A 351 -20.76 -7.07 8.54
CA GLU A 351 -21.98 -7.83 8.25
C GLU A 351 -22.40 -8.70 9.43
N ARG A 352 -21.44 -9.36 10.09
CA ARG A 352 -21.69 -10.14 11.30
C ARG A 352 -22.25 -9.28 12.44
N TYR A 353 -21.66 -8.13 12.70
CA TYR A 353 -22.08 -7.19 13.75
C TYR A 353 -23.45 -6.59 13.46
N ARG A 354 -23.75 -6.27 12.20
CA ARG A 354 -25.10 -5.85 11.80
C ARG A 354 -26.15 -6.90 12.14
N ARG A 355 -25.89 -8.18 11.80
CA ARG A 355 -26.79 -9.30 12.12
C ARG A 355 -26.94 -9.54 13.63
N GLN A 356 -25.92 -9.17 14.41
CA GLN A 356 -25.93 -9.23 15.87
C GLN A 356 -26.56 -8.00 16.53
N GLY A 357 -27.12 -7.06 15.75
CA GLY A 357 -27.77 -5.85 16.28
C GLY A 357 -26.80 -4.80 16.83
N VAL A 358 -25.51 -4.88 16.50
CA VAL A 358 -24.52 -3.88 16.92
C VAL A 358 -24.71 -2.61 16.09
N ASP A 359 -24.90 -1.49 16.76
CA ASP A 359 -24.93 -0.17 16.15
C ASP A 359 -23.57 0.18 15.53
N LEU A 360 -23.50 0.14 14.20
CA LEU A 360 -22.26 0.37 13.45
C LEU A 360 -21.83 1.84 13.46
N ASP A 361 -22.72 2.77 13.74
CA ASP A 361 -22.38 4.20 13.81
C ASP A 361 -21.57 4.51 15.06
N ARG A 362 -21.83 3.78 16.15
CA ARG A 362 -21.00 3.78 17.35
C ARG A 362 -19.60 3.18 17.13
N LEU A 363 -19.38 2.42 16.06
CA LEU A 363 -18.07 1.87 15.71
C LEU A 363 -17.31 2.72 14.70
N ARG A 364 -17.81 3.92 14.37
CA ARG A 364 -17.06 4.89 13.56
C ARG A 364 -15.90 5.43 14.41
N PRO A 365 -14.66 5.39 13.90
CA PRO A 365 -13.55 6.07 14.55
C PRO A 365 -13.82 7.57 14.54
N ASP A 366 -13.40 8.28 15.58
CA ASP A 366 -13.32 9.73 15.51
C ASP A 366 -12.38 10.10 14.34
N PRO A 367 -12.80 10.99 13.41
CA PRO A 367 -11.99 11.40 12.27
C PRO A 367 -10.62 11.99 12.64
N LEU A 368 -10.41 12.34 13.92
CA LEU A 368 -9.30 13.15 14.41
C LEU A 368 -8.47 12.46 15.52
N GLU A 369 -8.93 11.32 16.04
CA GLU A 369 -8.30 10.59 17.16
C GLU A 369 -6.88 10.11 16.88
N ALA A 370 -6.51 9.90 15.61
CA ALA A 370 -5.17 9.38 15.27
C ALA A 370 -4.04 10.40 15.40
N LYS A 371 -4.36 11.62 15.85
CA LYS A 371 -3.47 12.78 15.80
C LYS A 371 -3.55 13.61 17.08
N THR A 372 -3.69 13.00 18.25
CA THR A 372 -3.41 13.68 19.53
C THR A 372 -1.90 13.67 19.77
N VAL A 373 -1.20 14.65 19.18
CA VAL A 373 0.16 14.99 19.58
C VAL A 373 0.05 15.67 20.94
N VAL A 374 0.82 15.18 21.92
CA VAL A 374 0.97 15.84 23.23
C VAL A 374 1.47 17.25 22.93
N ARG A 375 0.62 18.26 23.15
CA ARG A 375 1.01 19.67 23.03
C ARG A 375 2.12 19.96 24.05
N ARG A 376 3.37 19.86 23.63
CA ARG A 376 4.49 20.60 24.22
C ARG A 376 4.80 21.69 23.23
N GLY A 377 4.36 22.90 23.57
CA GLY A 377 4.24 23.98 22.61
C GLY A 377 5.53 24.27 21.86
N GLN A 378 5.41 24.66 20.60
CA GLN A 378 6.26 25.66 19.98
C GLN A 378 5.56 26.26 18.75
N SER A 379 5.03 27.47 18.91
CA SER A 379 4.57 28.34 17.83
C SER A 379 5.70 28.86 16.92
N ALA A 380 6.97 28.58 17.25
CA ALA A 380 8.14 29.11 16.56
C ALA A 380 8.39 28.47 15.18
N GLY A 381 8.24 27.14 15.06
CA GLY A 381 8.45 26.42 13.79
C GLY A 381 7.43 26.83 12.73
N ARG A 382 6.16 26.93 13.13
CA ARG A 382 5.07 27.40 12.27
C ARG A 382 5.27 28.85 11.82
N THR A 383 5.62 29.75 12.74
CA THR A 383 5.87 31.16 12.40
C THR A 383 7.03 31.31 11.41
N MET A 384 8.12 30.55 11.61
CA MET A 384 9.26 30.54 10.68
C MET A 384 8.86 30.03 9.30
N ALA A 385 8.05 28.96 9.24
CA ALA A 385 7.60 28.38 7.99
C ALA A 385 6.69 29.33 7.20
N GLU A 386 5.73 29.97 7.88
CA GLU A 386 4.84 30.96 7.28
C GLU A 386 5.63 32.15 6.71
N GLN A 387 6.57 32.71 7.48
CA GLN A 387 7.46 33.79 7.03
C GLN A 387 8.27 33.37 5.80
N TYR A 388 8.91 32.20 5.87
CA TYR A 388 9.75 31.71 4.76
C TYR A 388 8.96 31.59 3.46
N VAL A 389 7.81 30.91 3.46
CA VAL A 389 7.05 30.67 2.23
C VAL A 389 6.42 31.97 1.70
N LEU A 390 6.00 32.87 2.58
CA LEU A 390 5.39 34.14 2.19
C LEU A 390 6.41 35.13 1.62
N GLU A 391 7.55 35.32 2.29
CA GLU A 391 8.60 36.24 1.84
C GLU A 391 9.19 35.81 0.50
N ASN A 392 9.52 34.52 0.37
CA ASN A 392 10.08 34.00 -0.87
C ASN A 392 9.03 33.98 -1.98
N GLY A 393 7.82 33.52 -1.70
CA GLY A 393 6.74 33.51 -2.69
C GLY A 393 6.39 34.91 -3.21
N ARG A 394 6.34 35.93 -2.35
CA ARG A 394 6.09 37.32 -2.79
C ARG A 394 7.22 37.88 -3.64
N ARG A 395 8.46 37.42 -3.46
CA ARG A 395 9.63 37.91 -4.21
C ARG A 395 9.57 37.54 -5.70
N ASP A 396 9.17 36.32 -6.03
CA ASP A 396 9.27 35.77 -7.39
C ASP A 396 7.93 35.24 -7.94
N GLY A 397 6.87 35.25 -7.13
CA GLY A 397 5.52 34.87 -7.55
C GLY A 397 5.32 33.38 -7.74
N VAL A 398 6.19 32.54 -7.16
CA VAL A 398 6.08 31.08 -7.23
C VAL A 398 5.71 30.45 -5.87
N GLU A 399 5.43 29.15 -5.87
CA GLU A 399 5.16 28.41 -4.65
C GLU A 399 6.45 27.88 -4.00
N TYR A 400 6.46 28.00 -2.68
CA TYR A 400 7.42 27.48 -1.74
C TYR A 400 6.70 26.61 -0.72
N ALA A 401 7.40 25.59 -0.23
CA ALA A 401 6.93 24.74 0.86
C ALA A 401 8.04 24.55 1.90
N LEU A 402 7.65 24.43 3.16
CA LEU A 402 8.51 24.05 4.27
C LEU A 402 7.77 23.01 5.13
N ALA A 403 8.45 21.91 5.44
CA ALA A 403 7.94 20.85 6.29
C ALA A 403 8.77 20.75 7.57
N PHE A 404 8.10 20.63 8.71
CA PHE A 404 8.72 20.38 10.01
C PHE A 404 7.92 19.34 10.80
N ASP A 405 8.58 18.67 11.73
CA ASP A 405 7.92 17.72 12.64
C ASP A 405 7.33 18.49 13.82
N GLU A 406 6.01 18.48 13.97
CA GLU A 406 5.28 19.19 15.03
C GLU A 406 5.61 18.66 16.42
N SER A 407 6.10 17.42 16.52
CA SER A 407 6.39 16.79 17.82
C SER A 407 7.63 17.35 18.51
N ASP A 408 8.62 17.82 17.75
CA ASP A 408 9.91 18.30 18.27
C ASP A 408 10.43 19.59 17.62
N GLY A 409 9.70 20.13 16.62
CA GLY A 409 10.04 21.37 15.91
C GLY A 409 11.12 21.20 14.83
N THR A 410 11.58 19.98 14.55
CA THR A 410 12.67 19.73 13.60
C THR A 410 12.25 20.07 12.17
N GLU A 411 12.98 20.97 11.53
CA GLU A 411 12.83 21.24 10.09
C GLU A 411 13.28 20.01 9.28
N LEU A 412 12.39 19.53 8.39
CA LEU A 412 12.66 18.37 7.55
C LEU A 412 13.21 18.79 6.20
N PHE A 413 12.60 19.79 5.55
CA PHE A 413 13.08 20.37 4.30
C PHE A 413 12.40 21.71 3.97
N ARG A 414 13.03 22.43 3.03
CA ARG A 414 12.48 23.57 2.29
C ARG A 414 12.51 23.28 0.80
N LYS A 415 11.48 23.69 0.06
CA LYS A 415 11.33 23.35 -1.36
C LYS A 415 10.68 24.46 -2.17
N THR A 416 11.13 24.60 -3.41
CA THR A 416 10.39 25.25 -4.50
C THR A 416 10.63 24.47 -5.78
N SER A 417 9.64 24.44 -6.66
CA SER A 417 9.76 23.89 -8.02
C SER A 417 9.81 24.96 -9.10
N GLN A 418 9.91 26.24 -8.71
CA GLN A 418 9.86 27.39 -9.62
C GLN A 418 8.57 27.40 -10.47
N GLN A 419 7.45 27.00 -9.87
CA GLN A 419 6.13 26.99 -10.49
C GLN A 419 5.17 27.89 -9.73
N ARG A 420 4.28 28.57 -10.44
CA ARG A 420 3.31 29.51 -9.86
C ARG A 420 2.21 28.85 -9.01
N SER A 421 1.97 27.56 -9.19
CA SER A 421 0.79 26.89 -8.62
C SER A 421 1.05 25.41 -8.30
N ALA A 422 2.33 25.05 -8.06
CA ALA A 422 2.69 23.72 -7.62
C ALA A 422 4.08 23.67 -6.95
N VAL A 423 4.22 22.75 -5.99
CA VAL A 423 5.51 22.24 -5.52
C VAL A 423 5.55 20.72 -5.71
N TYR A 424 6.60 20.22 -6.34
CA TYR A 424 6.83 18.79 -6.56
C TYR A 424 7.77 18.22 -5.50
N PHE A 425 7.44 17.02 -5.03
CA PHE A 425 8.21 16.28 -4.03
C PHE A 425 8.82 15.02 -4.65
N ASP A 426 10.07 14.74 -4.29
CA ASP A 426 10.79 13.54 -4.73
C ASP A 426 10.44 12.30 -3.88
N ALA A 427 11.05 11.16 -4.21
CA ALA A 427 10.76 9.89 -3.55
C ALA A 427 11.13 9.87 -2.06
N ASN A 428 12.18 10.60 -1.65
CA ASN A 428 12.61 10.65 -0.25
C ASN A 428 11.66 11.52 0.57
N GLU A 429 11.27 12.67 0.02
CA GLU A 429 10.29 13.58 0.63
C GLU A 429 8.92 12.90 0.78
N VAL A 430 8.49 12.17 -0.25
CA VAL A 430 7.26 11.37 -0.19
C VAL A 430 7.35 10.26 0.86
N ALA A 431 8.51 9.63 1.03
CA ALA A 431 8.70 8.61 2.06
C ALA A 431 8.53 9.17 3.48
N LEU A 432 8.97 10.42 3.73
CA LEU A 432 8.72 11.12 4.99
C LEU A 432 7.22 11.32 5.24
N PHE A 433 6.48 11.75 4.23
CA PHE A 433 5.03 11.91 4.35
C PHE A 433 4.30 10.59 4.62
N ASP A 434 4.85 9.47 4.19
CA ASP A 434 4.27 8.14 4.42
C ASP A 434 4.73 7.49 5.74
N ASP A 435 5.61 8.14 6.51
CA ASP A 435 6.09 7.70 7.82
C ASP A 435 5.10 8.08 8.93
N SER A 436 4.30 7.11 9.37
CA SER A 436 3.29 7.28 10.42
C SER A 436 3.86 7.56 11.82
N SER A 437 5.18 7.48 12.00
CA SER A 437 5.82 7.85 13.28
C SER A 437 5.99 9.36 13.45
N ARG A 438 5.86 10.13 12.35
CA ARG A 438 6.03 11.58 12.33
C ARG A 438 4.71 12.33 12.41
N ALA A 439 4.79 13.59 12.84
CA ALA A 439 3.68 14.53 12.83
C ALA A 439 4.03 15.76 11.97
N ILE A 440 4.12 15.58 10.66
CA ILE A 440 4.59 16.62 9.75
C ILE A 440 3.55 17.71 9.57
N GLU A 441 3.91 18.96 9.86
CA GLU A 441 3.17 20.14 9.41
C GLU A 441 3.82 20.67 8.13
N LEU A 442 3.04 20.64 7.04
CA LEU A 442 3.47 21.12 5.73
C LEU A 442 2.87 22.50 5.47
N VAL A 443 3.72 23.53 5.43
CA VAL A 443 3.32 24.91 5.16
C VAL A 443 3.76 25.28 3.75
N HIS A 444 2.87 25.86 2.96
CA HIS A 444 3.17 26.35 1.60
C HIS A 444 2.43 27.65 1.31
N ASN A 445 2.87 28.41 0.31
CA ASN A 445 2.18 29.63 -0.11
C ASN A 445 1.35 29.41 -1.38
N HIS A 446 0.26 30.18 -1.53
CA HIS A 446 -0.52 30.30 -2.75
C HIS A 446 -0.43 31.75 -3.28
N PRO A 447 0.23 32.02 -4.41
CA PRO A 447 0.30 33.35 -5.00
C PRO A 447 -1.06 33.98 -5.33
N SER A 448 -2.07 33.15 -5.61
CA SER A 448 -3.47 33.57 -5.84
C SER A 448 -4.26 33.84 -4.56
N SER A 449 -3.69 33.58 -3.38
CA SER A 449 -4.36 33.65 -2.08
C SER A 449 -5.62 32.78 -1.94
N SER A 450 -5.76 31.79 -2.81
CA SER A 450 -6.85 30.82 -2.75
C SER A 450 -6.65 29.81 -1.60
N SER A 451 -7.74 29.19 -1.15
CA SER A 451 -7.68 28.12 -0.15
C SER A 451 -7.06 26.82 -0.71
N LEU A 452 -7.00 25.78 0.13
CA LEU A 452 -6.42 24.47 -0.18
C LEU A 452 -7.14 23.80 -1.38
N SER A 453 -6.35 23.23 -2.29
CA SER A 453 -6.79 22.45 -3.44
C SER A 453 -6.96 20.97 -3.10
N PHE A 454 -7.57 20.20 -4.01
CA PHE A 454 -7.63 18.75 -3.87
C PHE A 454 -6.24 18.09 -3.76
N ALA A 455 -5.22 18.63 -4.44
CA ALA A 455 -3.87 18.08 -4.37
C ALA A 455 -3.30 18.18 -2.94
N ASP A 456 -3.55 19.30 -2.28
CA ASP A 456 -3.14 19.60 -0.91
C ASP A 456 -3.88 18.68 0.07
N LEU A 457 -5.19 18.54 -0.09
CA LEU A 457 -5.99 17.62 0.73
C LEU A 457 -5.55 16.16 0.55
N ASN A 458 -5.20 15.76 -0.68
CA ASN A 458 -4.70 14.41 -0.94
C ASN A 458 -3.34 14.17 -0.28
N LEU A 459 -2.46 15.16 -0.25
CA LEU A 459 -1.21 15.13 0.53
C LEU A 459 -1.49 15.00 2.03
N ALA A 460 -2.48 15.73 2.56
CA ALA A 460 -2.88 15.65 3.97
C ALA A 460 -3.48 14.29 4.40
N THR A 461 -3.84 13.42 3.44
CA THR A 461 -4.20 12.02 3.74
C THR A 461 -3.00 11.09 3.91
N ARG A 462 -1.77 11.58 3.74
CA ARG A 462 -0.60 10.74 3.97
C ARG A 462 -0.38 10.49 5.47
N PRO A 463 0.02 9.25 5.87
CA PRO A 463 0.12 8.86 7.28
C PRO A 463 0.94 9.79 8.18
N GLY A 464 2.07 10.29 7.70
CA GLY A 464 2.97 11.18 8.45
C GLY A 464 2.61 12.66 8.36
N VAL A 465 1.74 13.08 7.43
CA VAL A 465 1.32 14.49 7.33
C VAL A 465 0.24 14.75 8.37
N TYR A 466 0.60 15.46 9.44
CA TYR A 466 -0.29 15.87 10.52
C TYR A 466 -1.28 16.95 10.07
N ARG A 467 -0.76 18.04 9.51
CA ARG A 467 -1.52 19.22 9.07
C ARG A 467 -0.92 19.76 7.78
N ILE A 468 -1.78 20.34 6.94
CA ILE A 468 -1.34 21.16 5.82
C ILE A 468 -1.85 22.59 6.01
N VAL A 469 -0.99 23.55 5.70
CA VAL A 469 -1.25 24.99 5.86
C VAL A 469 -0.91 25.69 4.55
N ALA A 470 -1.85 26.49 4.04
CA ALA A 470 -1.66 27.35 2.89
C ALA A 470 -1.67 28.82 3.31
N VAL A 471 -0.65 29.57 2.89
CA VAL A 471 -0.47 31.00 3.15
C VAL A 471 -0.70 31.79 1.87
N GLY A 472 -1.73 32.61 1.81
CA GLY A 472 -1.96 33.52 0.70
C GLY A 472 -0.96 34.67 0.67
N HIS A 473 -0.69 35.21 -0.52
CA HIS A 473 0.10 36.45 -0.64
C HIS A 473 -0.61 37.67 -0.07
N ASP A 474 -1.90 37.56 0.22
CA ASP A 474 -2.69 38.54 0.98
C ASP A 474 -2.72 38.24 2.49
N GLU A 475 -1.86 37.33 2.96
CA GLU A 475 -1.75 36.90 4.35
C GLU A 475 -2.93 36.06 4.86
N SER A 476 -3.86 35.65 3.98
CA SER A 476 -4.83 34.63 4.33
C SER A 476 -4.13 33.33 4.76
N LEU A 477 -4.67 32.66 5.77
CA LEU A 477 -4.09 31.44 6.33
C LEU A 477 -5.18 30.38 6.43
N TYR A 478 -4.99 29.28 5.72
CA TYR A 478 -5.93 28.15 5.70
C TYR A 478 -5.21 26.91 6.22
N SER A 479 -5.87 26.14 7.07
CA SER A 479 -5.33 24.85 7.48
C SER A 479 -6.35 23.73 7.36
N ALA A 480 -5.85 22.52 7.09
CA ALA A 480 -6.66 21.32 7.12
C ALA A 480 -5.92 20.15 7.76
N ARG A 481 -6.70 19.31 8.45
CA ARG A 481 -6.25 18.04 9.00
C ARG A 481 -7.17 16.92 8.55
N LEU A 482 -6.58 15.92 7.93
CA LEU A 482 -7.27 14.74 7.40
C LEU A 482 -6.72 13.46 8.03
N SER A 483 -7.60 12.47 8.14
CA SER A 483 -7.21 11.10 8.47
C SER A 483 -6.79 10.34 7.19
N PRO A 484 -5.75 9.48 7.24
CA PRO A 484 -5.36 8.65 6.10
C PRO A 484 -6.47 7.74 5.56
N ASP A 485 -7.39 7.32 6.42
CA ASP A 485 -8.50 6.43 6.03
C ASP A 485 -9.49 7.10 5.06
N VAL A 486 -9.57 8.43 5.08
CA VAL A 486 -10.47 9.23 4.25
C VAL A 486 -10.03 9.23 2.79
N LYS A 487 -8.75 8.90 2.51
CA LYS A 487 -8.19 8.82 1.16
C LYS A 487 -9.08 8.00 0.22
N ARG A 488 -9.62 6.89 0.73
CA ARG A 488 -10.61 6.09 0.02
C ARG A 488 -11.99 6.74 0.12
N GLY A 489 -12.28 7.63 -0.82
CA GLY A 489 -13.59 8.29 -0.92
C GLY A 489 -13.49 9.82 -0.99
N LEU A 490 -12.37 10.40 -0.52
CA LEU A 490 -12.12 11.84 -0.57
C LEU A 490 -12.36 12.43 -1.96
N LYS A 491 -11.84 11.81 -3.02
CA LYS A 491 -12.04 12.26 -4.41
C LYS A 491 -13.52 12.34 -4.79
N GLY A 492 -14.32 11.35 -4.37
CA GLY A 492 -15.75 11.33 -4.64
C GLY A 492 -16.49 12.41 -3.87
N ALA A 493 -16.21 12.54 -2.57
CA ALA A 493 -16.79 13.56 -1.72
C ALA A 493 -16.45 14.98 -2.19
N HIS A 494 -15.18 15.24 -2.50
CA HIS A 494 -14.71 16.50 -3.05
C HIS A 494 -15.44 16.83 -4.36
N LYS A 495 -15.50 15.90 -5.33
CA LYS A 495 -16.17 16.14 -6.62
C LYS A 495 -17.64 16.50 -6.47
N ARG A 496 -18.34 15.87 -5.51
CA ARG A 496 -19.76 16.18 -5.24
C ARG A 496 -19.93 17.56 -4.60
N ALA A 497 -19.10 17.90 -3.61
CA ALA A 497 -19.10 19.23 -3.00
C ALA A 497 -18.76 20.32 -4.03
N GLU A 498 -17.73 20.09 -4.85
CA GLU A 498 -17.29 20.96 -5.94
C GLU A 498 -18.42 21.20 -6.96
N SER A 499 -19.15 20.15 -7.36
CA SER A 499 -20.28 20.30 -8.29
C SER A 499 -21.33 21.28 -7.77
N VAL A 500 -21.63 21.25 -6.46
CA VAL A 500 -22.62 22.15 -5.84
C VAL A 500 -22.05 23.57 -5.71
N ALA A 501 -20.81 23.70 -5.25
CA ALA A 501 -20.14 24.99 -5.11
C ALA A 501 -20.05 25.73 -6.45
N ARG A 502 -19.58 25.02 -7.50
CA ARG A 502 -19.44 25.57 -8.85
C ARG A 502 -20.77 26.00 -9.44
N ALA A 503 -21.83 25.21 -9.29
CA ALA A 503 -23.15 25.57 -9.81
C ALA A 503 -23.67 26.88 -9.18
N ASN A 504 -23.54 27.03 -7.86
CA ASN A 504 -23.99 28.23 -7.15
C ASN A 504 -23.14 29.46 -7.47
N LEU A 505 -21.81 29.31 -7.50
CA LEU A 505 -20.90 30.42 -7.83
C LEU A 505 -21.06 30.87 -9.28
N GLN A 506 -21.28 29.94 -10.22
CA GLN A 506 -21.50 30.29 -11.63
C GLN A 506 -22.77 31.14 -11.81
N VAL A 507 -23.84 30.83 -11.09
CA VAL A 507 -25.08 31.64 -11.10
C VAL A 507 -24.77 33.05 -10.61
N ALA A 508 -24.10 33.20 -9.46
CA ALA A 508 -23.75 34.50 -8.91
C ALA A 508 -22.83 35.33 -9.82
N VAL A 509 -21.92 34.69 -10.56
CA VAL A 509 -21.10 35.36 -11.58
C VAL A 509 -21.94 35.81 -12.78
N ASN A 510 -22.85 34.96 -13.25
CA ASN A 510 -23.73 35.28 -14.38
C ASN A 510 -24.68 36.44 -14.05
N ASP A 511 -25.18 36.47 -12.82
CA ASP A 511 -26.07 37.52 -12.30
C ASP A 511 -25.30 38.81 -11.95
N ARG A 512 -23.96 38.78 -12.03
CA ARG A 512 -23.03 39.88 -11.69
C ARG A 512 -23.04 40.28 -10.22
N ASP A 513 -23.48 39.39 -9.34
CA ASP A 513 -23.40 39.56 -7.89
C ASP A 513 -21.94 39.55 -7.40
N ILE A 514 -21.09 38.75 -8.05
CA ILE A 514 -19.66 38.62 -7.76
C ILE A 514 -18.85 38.53 -9.06
N SER A 515 -17.57 38.91 -8.99
CA SER A 515 -16.64 38.74 -10.11
C SER A 515 -16.13 37.29 -10.23
N PRO A 516 -15.63 36.87 -11.40
CA PRO A 516 -14.97 35.57 -11.55
C PRO A 516 -13.77 35.39 -10.60
N GLU A 517 -13.06 36.48 -10.28
CA GLU A 517 -11.93 36.44 -9.33
C GLU A 517 -12.41 36.17 -7.89
N GLN A 518 -13.49 36.83 -7.46
CA GLN A 518 -14.12 36.59 -6.16
C GLN A 518 -14.67 35.16 -6.09
N ALA A 519 -15.29 34.66 -7.16
CA ALA A 519 -15.75 33.28 -7.25
C ALA A 519 -14.60 32.27 -7.10
N ASN A 520 -13.45 32.51 -7.73
CA ASN A 520 -12.26 31.66 -7.58
C ASN A 520 -11.73 31.63 -6.14
N LYS A 521 -11.75 32.77 -5.44
CA LYS A 521 -11.36 32.87 -4.02
C LYS A 521 -12.31 32.07 -3.12
N LEU A 522 -13.62 32.17 -3.36
CA LEU A 522 -14.65 31.46 -2.59
C LEU A 522 -14.70 29.96 -2.87
N HIS A 523 -14.38 29.52 -4.09
CA HIS A 523 -14.56 28.15 -4.54
C HIS A 523 -13.89 27.11 -3.61
N GLY A 524 -12.59 27.27 -3.36
CA GLY A 524 -11.86 26.36 -2.47
C GLY A 524 -12.37 26.41 -1.03
N HIS A 525 -12.65 27.61 -0.52
CA HIS A 525 -13.14 27.79 0.84
C HIS A 525 -14.50 27.12 1.09
N ILE A 526 -15.44 27.24 0.15
CA ILE A 526 -16.76 26.60 0.24
C ILE A 526 -16.63 25.08 0.24
N ILE A 527 -15.82 24.52 -0.67
CA ILE A 527 -15.61 23.07 -0.75
C ILE A 527 -14.99 22.55 0.55
N ASN A 528 -13.95 23.22 1.05
CA ASN A 528 -13.25 22.79 2.25
C ASN A 528 -14.14 22.90 3.50
N SER A 529 -14.89 23.99 3.63
CA SER A 529 -15.87 24.16 4.71
C SER A 529 -16.97 23.08 4.65
N ALA A 530 -17.40 22.70 3.45
CA ALA A 530 -18.40 21.65 3.25
C ALA A 530 -17.88 20.26 3.64
N LEU A 531 -16.63 19.93 3.28
CA LEU A 531 -15.97 18.70 3.74
C LEU A 531 -15.78 18.70 5.27
N GLY A 532 -15.48 19.86 5.86
CA GLY A 532 -15.45 20.07 7.30
C GLY A 532 -16.79 19.75 7.98
N ARG A 533 -17.88 20.41 7.55
CA ARG A 533 -19.25 20.13 8.03
C ARG A 533 -19.71 18.70 7.77
N ALA A 534 -19.16 18.03 6.76
CA ALA A 534 -19.45 16.64 6.49
C ALA A 534 -18.76 15.67 7.48
N GLY A 535 -17.85 16.16 8.33
CA GLY A 535 -17.05 15.36 9.26
C GLY A 535 -15.92 14.59 8.57
N ILE A 536 -15.51 15.02 7.38
CA ILE A 536 -14.48 14.37 6.56
C ILE A 536 -13.09 14.86 6.94
N MET A 537 -12.98 16.12 7.38
CA MET A 537 -11.73 16.76 7.79
C MET A 537 -11.97 17.85 8.82
N GLU A 538 -10.91 18.28 9.50
CA GLU A 538 -10.87 19.61 10.12
C GLU A 538 -10.40 20.61 9.07
N TYR A 539 -11.07 21.74 9.00
CA TYR A 539 -10.70 22.86 8.14
C TYR A 539 -10.93 24.16 8.89
N GLU A 540 -9.97 25.07 8.81
CA GLU A 540 -10.01 26.36 9.47
C GLU A 540 -9.45 27.46 8.57
N ILE A 541 -10.05 28.64 8.64
CA ILE A 541 -9.48 29.89 8.13
C ILE A 541 -8.90 30.63 9.33
N GLU A 542 -7.62 30.40 9.60
CA GLU A 542 -6.95 30.91 10.79
C GLU A 542 -6.66 32.42 10.70
N ARG A 543 -6.49 32.92 9.48
CA ARG A 543 -6.38 34.36 9.21
C ARG A 543 -7.14 34.69 7.93
N GLN A 544 -8.02 35.69 8.00
CA GLN A 544 -8.75 36.18 6.85
C GLN A 544 -7.96 37.33 6.19
N GLY A 545 -7.43 37.09 5.00
CA GLY A 545 -6.82 38.13 4.17
C GLY A 545 -7.89 38.98 3.47
N PRO A 546 -7.54 40.20 3.01
CA PRO A 546 -8.49 41.12 2.37
C PRO A 546 -9.13 40.54 1.10
N GLY A 547 -8.46 39.61 0.40
CA GLY A 547 -9.01 38.99 -0.81
C GLY A 547 -10.22 38.11 -0.51
N ILE A 548 -10.08 37.15 0.41
CA ILE A 548 -11.18 36.25 0.79
C ILE A 548 -12.24 36.98 1.62
N GLY A 549 -11.84 37.88 2.52
CA GLY A 549 -12.76 38.68 3.33
C GLY A 549 -13.72 39.52 2.46
N GLY A 550 -13.19 40.26 1.49
CA GLY A 550 -14.03 41.05 0.57
C GLY A 550 -14.90 40.19 -0.34
N ALA A 551 -14.44 38.98 -0.72
CA ALA A 551 -15.25 38.05 -1.50
C ALA A 551 -16.43 37.49 -0.68
N ILE A 552 -16.21 37.17 0.61
CA ILE A 552 -17.26 36.72 1.53
C ILE A 552 -18.30 37.83 1.76
N GLU A 553 -17.84 39.06 2.01
CA GLU A 553 -18.71 40.22 2.21
C GLU A 553 -19.60 40.48 0.98
N THR A 554 -19.02 40.45 -0.22
CA THR A 554 -19.77 40.68 -1.48
C THR A 554 -20.76 39.55 -1.76
N PHE A 555 -20.39 38.29 -1.52
CA PHE A 555 -21.25 37.13 -1.77
C PHE A 555 -22.36 36.97 -0.72
N GLY A 556 -22.13 37.46 0.50
CA GLY A 556 -23.02 37.40 1.65
C GLY A 556 -22.85 36.11 2.46
N GLU A 557 -22.55 36.26 3.76
CA GLU A 557 -22.31 35.13 4.68
C GLU A 557 -23.46 34.12 4.74
N GLN A 558 -24.70 34.61 4.84
CA GLN A 558 -25.88 33.73 4.89
C GLN A 558 -26.08 32.92 3.60
N ARG A 559 -25.77 33.53 2.44
CA ARG A 559 -25.83 32.84 1.14
C ARG A 559 -24.73 31.78 1.08
N MET A 560 -23.51 32.13 1.47
CA MET A 560 -22.38 31.21 1.55
C MET A 560 -22.68 30.00 2.44
N ASP A 561 -23.24 30.24 3.62
CA ASP A 561 -23.54 29.17 4.58
C ASP A 561 -24.54 28.16 4.04
N LYS A 562 -25.57 28.62 3.33
CA LYS A 562 -26.53 27.76 2.64
C LYS A 562 -25.85 26.88 1.58
N VAL A 563 -24.95 27.47 0.78
CA VAL A 563 -24.20 26.72 -0.25
C VAL A 563 -23.29 25.67 0.40
N ILE A 564 -22.59 26.03 1.48
CA ILE A 564 -21.75 25.10 2.24
C ILE A 564 -22.59 23.94 2.79
N GLU A 565 -23.78 24.21 3.34
CA GLU A 565 -24.67 23.17 3.86
C GLU A 565 -25.14 22.20 2.76
N GLN A 566 -25.52 22.71 1.59
CA GLN A 566 -25.90 21.90 0.44
C GLN A 566 -24.74 21.03 -0.05
N ALA A 567 -23.55 21.62 -0.18
CA ALA A 567 -22.34 20.90 -0.59
C ALA A 567 -21.94 19.83 0.44
N ALA A 568 -22.11 20.09 1.74
CA ALA A 568 -21.82 19.13 2.81
C ALA A 568 -22.78 17.92 2.76
N LYS A 569 -24.07 18.15 2.47
CA LYS A 569 -25.04 17.07 2.24
C LYS A 569 -24.64 16.21 1.02
N ALA A 570 -24.25 16.84 -0.08
CA ALA A 570 -23.79 16.14 -1.27
C ALA A 570 -22.49 15.34 -1.05
N ALA A 571 -21.57 15.86 -0.21
CA ALA A 571 -20.33 15.17 0.13
C ALA A 571 -20.57 13.83 0.87
N LYS A 572 -21.62 13.75 1.70
CA LYS A 572 -21.98 12.56 2.51
C LYS A 572 -22.63 11.41 1.72
N GLY A 573 -23.40 11.72 0.67
CA GLY A 573 -23.98 10.71 -0.24
C GLY A 573 -22.90 10.00 -1.04
#